data_AF-A0A9Q0MMA1-F1
#
_entry.id   AF-A0A9Q0MMA1-F1
#
_cell.length_a   1.000
_cell.length_b   1.000
_cell.length_c   1.000
_cell.angle_alpha   90.00
_cell.angle_beta   90.00
_cell.angle_gamma   90.00
#
_symmetry.space_group_name_H-M   'P 1'
#
loop_
_entity.id
_entity.type
_entity.pdbx_description
1 polymer ?
#
loop_
_entity_poly.entity_id
_entity_poly.type
_entity_poly.pdbx_seq_one_letter_code
_entity_poly.pdbx_strand_id
1 'polypeptide(L)'
;MMQGMNLKTLKKHPALIPLYVCTAVGMSGALYYTLRLATRNPDVAWNRSQFSNEYYRNKQYKFYSSVRDYTNIDSPAPKYEE
;
A
#
# COMPACT_ATOMS: atom_id res chain seq x y z
N MET A 1 -36.49 1.98 -3.76
CA MET A 1 -35.13 2.26 -3.26
C MET A 1 -34.58 0.97 -2.66
N MET A 2 -33.40 0.50 -3.03
CA MET A 2 -32.86 -0.78 -2.52
C MET A 2 -32.69 -0.74 -1.00
N GLN A 3 -33.24 -1.75 -0.32
CA GLN A 3 -33.15 -1.91 1.12
C GLN A 3 -31.71 -2.33 1.48
N GLY A 4 -30.96 -1.45 2.16
CA GLY A 4 -29.60 -1.74 2.63
C GLY A 4 -28.62 -0.57 2.46
N MET A 5 -28.91 0.37 1.55
CA MET A 5 -28.01 1.48 1.22
C MET A 5 -28.26 2.77 2.03
N ASN A 6 -29.20 2.75 2.98
CA ASN A 6 -29.56 3.93 3.77
C ASN A 6 -29.31 3.65 5.26
N LEU A 7 -28.75 4.63 5.98
CA LEU A 7 -28.43 4.55 7.41
C LEU A 7 -29.64 4.14 8.27
N LYS A 8 -30.85 4.54 7.85
CA LYS A 8 -32.11 4.13 8.52
C LYS A 8 -32.37 2.62 8.41
N THR A 9 -32.02 2.00 7.29
CA THR A 9 -32.18 0.56 7.06
C THR A 9 -31.10 -0.25 7.78
N LEU A 10 -29.89 0.30 7.89
CA LEU A 10 -28.77 -0.34 8.59
C LEU A 10 -29.03 -0.47 10.10
N LYS A 11 -29.68 0.53 10.70
CA LYS A 11 -30.15 0.46 12.10
C LYS A 11 -31.28 -0.56 12.29
N LYS A 12 -32.11 -0.78 11.27
CA LYS A 12 -33.22 -1.74 11.33
C LYS A 12 -32.74 -3.20 11.22
N HIS A 13 -31.59 -3.43 10.58
CA HIS A 13 -31.01 -4.75 10.39
C HIS A 13 -29.53 -4.75 10.82
N PRO A 14 -29.24 -4.86 12.13
CA PRO A 14 -27.88 -4.73 12.66
C PRO A 14 -26.91 -5.82 12.15
N ALA A 15 -27.43 -6.96 11.68
CA ALA A 15 -26.63 -8.03 11.07
C ALA A 15 -25.87 -7.59 9.80
N LEU A 16 -26.29 -6.52 9.11
CA LEU A 16 -25.57 -5.99 7.95
C LEU A 16 -24.32 -5.19 8.33
N ILE A 17 -24.24 -4.67 9.55
CA ILE A 17 -23.10 -3.86 10.01
C ILE A 17 -21.76 -4.63 9.88
N PRO A 18 -21.60 -5.85 10.44
CA PRO A 18 -20.34 -6.59 10.32
C PRO A 18 -19.98 -6.92 8.87
N LEU A 19 -20.98 -7.19 8.01
CA LEU A 19 -20.76 -7.43 6.59
C LEU A 19 -20.14 -6.19 5.92
N TYR A 20 -20.75 -5.01 6.10
CA TYR A 20 -20.22 -3.77 5.53
C TYR A 20 -18.85 -3.38 6.10
N VAL A 21 -18.59 -3.66 7.38
CA VAL A 21 -17.27 -3.43 7.97
C VAL A 21 -16.22 -4.29 7.27
N CYS A 22 -16.45 -5.60 7.13
CA CYS A 22 -15.52 -6.49 6.43
C CYS A 22 -15.27 -6.05 4.98
N THR A 23 -16.34 -5.68 4.25
CA THR A 23 -16.22 -5.18 2.87
C THR A 23 -15.45 -3.86 2.82
N ALA A 24 -15.74 -2.90 3.70
CA ALA A 24 -15.05 -1.61 3.75
C ALA A 24 -13.57 -1.77 4.11
N VAL A 25 -13.23 -2.68 5.03
CA VAL A 25 -11.85 -3.03 5.37
C VAL A 25 -11.14 -3.64 4.15
N GLY A 26 -11.79 -4.56 3.43
CA GLY A 26 -11.23 -5.13 2.20
C GLY A 26 -10.96 -4.08 1.11
N MET A 27 -11.94 -3.21 0.85
CA MET A 27 -11.81 -2.15 -0.15
C MET A 27 -10.74 -1.12 0.23
N SER A 28 -10.70 -0.68 1.49
CA SER A 28 -9.69 0.25 1.97
C SER A 28 -8.29 -0.35 1.94
N GLY A 29 -8.13 -1.62 2.31
CA GLY A 29 -6.86 -2.35 2.20
C GLY A 29 -6.36 -2.45 0.75
N ALA A 30 -7.25 -2.77 -0.19
CA ALA A 30 -6.90 -2.85 -1.61
C ALA A 30 -6.48 -1.49 -2.19
N LEU A 31 -7.23 -0.44 -1.88
CA LEU A 31 -6.91 0.93 -2.30
C LEU A 31 -5.58 1.40 -1.69
N TYR A 32 -5.40 1.18 -0.39
CA TYR A 32 -4.17 1.54 0.32
C TYR A 32 -2.95 0.84 -0.29
N TYR A 33 -3.02 -0.47 -0.50
CA TYR A 33 -1.87 -1.22 -1.01
C TYR A 33 -1.53 -0.82 -2.45
N THR A 34 -2.55 -0.60 -3.29
CA THR A 34 -2.37 -0.12 -4.66
C THR A 34 -1.73 1.28 -4.67
N LEU A 35 -2.21 2.20 -3.84
CA LEU A 35 -1.64 3.55 -3.71
C LEU A 35 -0.18 3.50 -3.21
N ARG A 36 0.12 2.63 -2.24
CA ARG A 36 1.48 2.42 -1.75
C ARG A 36 2.39 1.89 -2.85
N LEU A 37 1.93 0.93 -3.64
CA LEU A 37 2.71 0.40 -4.77
C LEU A 37 2.94 1.48 -5.83
N ALA A 38 1.92 2.26 -6.16
CA ALA A 38 2.05 3.38 -7.09
C ALA A 38 3.12 4.39 -6.62
N THR A 39 3.15 4.75 -5.34
CA THR A 39 3.95 5.89 -4.86
C THR A 39 5.31 5.52 -4.26
N ARG A 40 5.46 4.31 -3.71
CA ARG A 40 6.65 3.91 -2.94
C ARG A 40 7.41 2.73 -3.55
N ASN A 41 6.92 2.13 -4.64
CA ASN A 41 7.66 1.07 -5.31
C ASN A 41 8.84 1.66 -6.11
N PRO A 42 10.09 1.20 -5.90
CA PRO A 42 11.25 1.65 -6.68
C PRO A 42 11.11 1.42 -8.20
N ASP A 43 10.29 0.46 -8.63
CA ASP A 43 10.10 0.15 -10.06
C ASP A 43 9.13 1.10 -10.78
N VAL A 44 8.45 1.99 -10.05
CA VAL A 44 7.42 2.88 -10.60
C VAL A 44 7.93 4.32 -10.59
N ALA A 45 8.16 4.87 -11.79
CA ALA A 45 8.57 6.25 -11.98
C ALA A 45 7.44 7.07 -12.63
N TRP A 46 6.90 8.04 -11.89
CA TRP A 46 5.90 8.99 -12.42
C TRP A 46 6.51 10.13 -13.23
N ASN A 47 7.77 10.45 -12.95
CA ASN A 47 8.53 11.47 -13.66
C ASN A 47 9.47 10.80 -14.68
N ARG A 48 9.65 11.44 -15.84
CA ARG A 48 10.59 11.00 -16.89
C ARG A 48 12.04 11.41 -16.61
N SER A 49 12.28 12.13 -15.52
CA SER A 49 13.64 12.49 -15.08
C SER A 49 14.47 11.23 -14.82
N GLN A 50 15.73 11.24 -15.25
CA GLN A 50 16.69 10.17 -15.02
C GLN A 50 17.06 10.17 -13.53
N PHE A 51 16.42 9.29 -12.75
CA PHE A 51 16.80 9.07 -11.37
C PHE A 51 18.14 8.32 -11.33
N SER A 52 19.13 8.83 -10.59
CA SER A 52 20.37 8.10 -10.34
C SER A 52 20.07 6.76 -9.66
N ASN A 53 20.84 5.72 -9.97
CA ASN A 53 20.73 4.41 -9.31
C ASN A 53 20.90 4.53 -7.79
N GLU A 54 21.60 5.56 -7.31
CA GLU A 54 21.77 5.83 -5.89
C GLU A 54 20.48 6.22 -5.16
N TYR A 55 19.54 6.89 -5.85
CA TYR A 55 18.26 7.29 -5.26
C TYR A 55 17.45 6.07 -4.77
N TYR A 56 17.65 4.91 -5.37
CA TYR A 56 16.95 3.66 -5.03
C TYR A 56 17.72 2.77 -4.05
N ARG A 57 18.95 3.12 -3.66
CA ARG A 57 19.85 2.30 -2.83
C ARG A 57 19.20 1.74 -1.57
N ASN A 58 18.46 2.59 -0.86
CA ASN A 58 17.83 2.29 0.43
C ASN A 58 16.31 2.10 0.31
N LYS A 59 15.78 2.06 -0.92
CA LYS A 59 14.34 1.88 -1.14
C LYS A 59 14.03 0.40 -1.23
N GLN A 60 12.97 -0.01 -0.55
CA GLN A 60 12.57 -1.40 -0.48
C GLN A 60 11.24 -1.66 -1.20
N TYR A 61 11.24 -2.69 -2.06
CA TYR A 61 10.04 -3.15 -2.75
C TYR A 61 9.04 -3.77 -1.77
N LYS A 62 9.53 -4.65 -0.88
CA LYS A 62 8.70 -5.40 0.07
C LYS A 62 8.13 -4.47 1.13
N PHE A 63 6.80 -4.47 1.27
CA PHE A 63 6.13 -3.73 2.34
C PHE A 63 6.40 -4.33 3.72
N TYR A 64 6.46 -5.66 3.78
CA TYR A 64 6.66 -6.41 5.01
C TYR A 64 7.57 -7.61 4.78
N SER A 65 8.40 -7.93 5.77
CA SER A 65 9.20 -9.16 5.83
C SER A 65 9.25 -9.63 7.27
N SER A 66 8.88 -10.89 7.50
CA SER A 66 8.90 -11.50 8.84
C SER A 66 10.29 -11.98 9.25
N VAL A 67 11.18 -12.25 8.30
CA VAL A 67 12.47 -12.90 8.54
C VAL A 67 13.62 -11.89 8.56
N ARG A 68 13.59 -10.91 7.65
CA ARG A 68 14.73 -10.04 7.41
C ARG A 68 14.38 -8.59 7.71
N ASP A 69 15.16 -8.00 8.61
CA ASP A 69 15.13 -6.56 8.86
C ASP A 69 15.96 -5.84 7.80
N TYR A 70 15.31 -4.98 7.01
CA TYR A 70 15.94 -4.23 5.92
C TYR A 70 16.44 -2.85 6.36
N THR A 71 16.25 -2.45 7.63
CA THR A 71 16.68 -1.13 8.11
C THR A 71 18.20 -0.99 8.19
N ASN A 72 18.92 -2.09 8.42
CA ASN A 72 20.37 -2.13 8.57
C ASN A 72 21.10 -2.83 7.41
N ILE A 73 20.40 -3.05 6.29
CA ILE A 73 20.96 -3.78 5.12
C ILE A 73 21.18 -2.80 3.98
N ASP A 74 22.45 -2.56 3.67
CA ASP A 74 22.84 -1.80 2.51
C ASP A 74 22.86 -2.64 1.23
N SER A 75 22.63 -1.98 0.09
CA SER A 75 22.82 -2.60 -1.21
C SER A 75 24.30 -3.01 -1.40
N PRO A 76 24.58 -4.24 -1.89
CA PRO A 76 25.94 -4.70 -2.14
C PRO A 76 26.60 -4.06 -3.38
N ALA A 77 25.84 -3.29 -4.18
CA ALA A 77 26.40 -2.59 -5.34
C ALA A 77 27.50 -1.59 -4.92
N PRO A 78 28.45 -1.21 -5.77
CA PRO A 78 29.37 -0.10 -5.46
C PRO A 78 28.60 1.22 -5.35
N LYS A 79 29.07 2.15 -4.52
CA LYS A 79 28.57 3.54 -4.54
C LYS A 79 29.20 4.23 -5.75
N TYR A 80 28.39 4.95 -6.52
CA TYR A 80 28.80 5.57 -7.78
C TYR A 80 29.14 7.05 -7.60
N GLU A 81 28.63 7.69 -6.55
CA GLU A 81 28.99 9.04 -6.14
C GLU A 81 29.74 8.97 -4.79
N GLU A 82 30.96 9.53 -4.76
CA GLU A 82 31.75 9.83 -3.55
C GLU A 82 31.38 11.22 -3.01
#